data_AF-X8AHT6-F1
#
_entry.id   AF-X8AHT6-F1
#
_cell.length_a   1.000
_cell.length_b   1.000
_cell.length_c   1.000
_cell.angle_alpha   90.00
_cell.angle_beta   90.00
_cell.angle_gamma   90.00
#
_symmetry.space_group_name_H-M   'P 1'
#
loop_
_entity.id
_entity.type
_entity.pdbx_description
1 polymer ?
#
loop_
_entity_poly.entity_id
_entity_poly.type
_entity_poly.pdbx_seq_one_letter_code
_entity_poly.pdbx_strand_id
1 'polypeptide(L)'
;MDTESWQLLEEAVRKTMTTASGRQLDEALAELGWLDMLTQMPDSAVPLVFRLLGETGSHAPVINDVVLHAAGRDAGGTVPLPFAGGSWVVWERTDGATTTLGGELPIRRVPNGEPLPLAAGRRALGWWLVGSSRAMLTRRASMPSTESNSVGLSPRSRPSGTGWLKPWSPSKARKPRCRPPAMSWAACWPKPRPARPR
;
A
#
# COMPACT_ATOMS: atom_id res chain seq x y z
N MET A 1 6.60 -8.24 29.59
CA MET A 1 6.50 -9.38 28.66
C MET A 1 7.91 -9.85 28.36
N ASP A 2 8.17 -11.16 28.37
CA ASP A 2 9.50 -11.71 28.06
C ASP A 2 9.74 -11.82 26.53
N THR A 3 11.01 -11.97 26.15
CA THR A 3 11.44 -12.00 24.74
C THR A 3 10.93 -13.23 24.00
N GLU A 4 10.86 -14.38 24.67
CA GLU A 4 10.40 -15.64 24.06
C GLU A 4 8.91 -15.59 23.71
N SER A 5 8.07 -15.09 24.62
CA SER A 5 6.63 -14.89 24.36
C SER A 5 6.41 -13.94 23.19
N TRP A 6 7.23 -12.89 23.07
CA TRP A 6 7.14 -11.96 21.96
C TRP A 6 7.55 -12.61 20.62
N GLN A 7 8.57 -13.46 20.61
CA GLN A 7 8.96 -14.21 19.41
C GLN A 7 7.88 -15.20 18.98
N LEU A 8 7.26 -15.91 19.93
CA LEU A 8 6.14 -16.81 19.65
C LEU A 8 4.94 -16.06 19.07
N LEU A 9 4.62 -14.88 19.60
CA LEU A 9 3.58 -14.00 19.06
C LEU A 9 3.94 -13.55 17.63
N GLU A 10 5.17 -13.10 17.39
CA GLU A 10 5.62 -12.70 16.05
C GLU A 10 5.44 -13.84 15.04
N GLU A 11 5.86 -15.05 15.39
CA GLU A 11 5.74 -16.21 14.50
C GLU A 11 4.27 -16.60 14.25
N ALA A 12 3.44 -16.56 15.28
CA ALA A 12 2.01 -16.81 15.15
C ALA A 12 1.34 -15.79 14.20
N VAL A 13 1.61 -14.49 14.40
CA VAL A 13 1.08 -13.42 13.53
C VAL A 13 1.58 -13.57 12.10
N ARG A 14 2.88 -13.85 11.91
CA ARG A 14 3.50 -14.07 10.60
C ARG A 14 2.83 -15.23 9.86
N LYS A 15 2.60 -16.35 10.55
CA LYS A 15 1.94 -17.52 9.99
C LYS A 15 0.52 -17.18 9.54
N THR A 16 -0.26 -16.52 10.40
CA THR A 16 -1.63 -16.08 10.08
C THR A 16 -1.65 -15.17 8.85
N MET A 17 -0.75 -14.19 8.78
CA MET A 17 -0.65 -13.27 7.63
C MET A 17 -0.22 -13.95 6.33
N THR A 18 0.51 -15.07 6.40
CA THR A 18 0.88 -15.82 5.19
C THR A 18 -0.31 -16.58 4.60
N THR A 19 -1.34 -16.87 5.40
CA THR A 19 -2.49 -17.69 5.00
C THR A 19 -3.81 -16.92 4.85
N ALA A 20 -3.90 -15.71 5.41
CA ALA A 20 -5.12 -14.91 5.43
C ALA A 20 -4.85 -13.45 5.01
N SER A 21 -5.86 -12.81 4.41
CA SER A 21 -5.86 -11.39 4.07
C SER A 21 -7.28 -10.81 4.17
N GLY A 22 -7.41 -9.49 4.07
CA GLY A 22 -8.69 -8.79 4.13
C GLY A 22 -9.40 -9.02 5.46
N ARG A 23 -10.70 -9.33 5.40
CA ARG A 23 -11.54 -9.61 6.55
C ARG A 23 -11.06 -10.82 7.37
N GLN A 24 -10.63 -11.90 6.71
CA GLN A 24 -10.20 -13.10 7.42
C GLN A 24 -8.99 -12.83 8.32
N LEU A 25 -8.06 -12.00 7.84
CA LEU A 25 -6.92 -11.57 8.65
C LEU A 25 -7.34 -10.63 9.78
N ASP A 26 -8.34 -9.77 9.53
CA ASP A 26 -8.89 -8.88 10.53
C ASP A 26 -9.52 -9.61 11.70
N GLU A 27 -10.36 -10.62 11.41
CA GLU A 27 -10.99 -11.49 12.42
C GLU A 27 -9.93 -12.27 13.21
N ALA A 28 -8.96 -12.87 12.51
CA ALA A 28 -7.88 -13.60 13.18
C ALA A 28 -7.05 -12.68 14.08
N LEU A 29 -6.73 -11.45 13.65
CA LEU A 29 -6.00 -10.49 14.49
C LEU A 29 -6.82 -10.06 15.71
N ALA A 30 -8.13 -9.90 15.57
CA ALA A 30 -9.01 -9.64 16.71
C ALA A 30 -8.98 -10.79 17.73
N GLU A 31 -9.04 -12.05 17.28
CA GLU A 31 -8.91 -13.24 18.14
C GLU A 31 -7.54 -13.34 18.82
N LEU A 32 -6.48 -12.92 18.13
CA LEU A 32 -5.12 -12.83 18.70
C LEU A 32 -4.95 -11.68 19.70
N GLY A 33 -5.99 -10.89 19.98
CA GLY A 33 -5.95 -9.80 20.97
C GLY A 33 -5.35 -8.50 20.44
N TRP A 34 -5.45 -8.22 19.13
CA TRP A 34 -4.94 -6.99 18.52
C TRP A 34 -5.40 -5.71 19.24
N LEU A 35 -6.69 -5.60 19.58
CA LEU A 35 -7.24 -4.39 20.21
C LEU A 35 -6.68 -4.18 21.61
N ASP A 36 -6.49 -5.27 22.36
CA ASP A 36 -5.89 -5.23 23.70
C ASP A 36 -4.41 -4.86 23.62
N MET A 37 -3.68 -5.41 22.64
CA MET A 37 -2.27 -5.07 22.40
C MET A 37 -2.10 -3.62 21.97
N LEU A 38 -2.98 -3.11 21.10
CA LEU A 38 -2.98 -1.71 20.67
C LEU A 38 -3.23 -0.76 21.84
N THR A 39 -4.11 -1.16 22.77
CA THR A 39 -4.44 -0.37 23.96
C THR A 39 -3.31 -0.37 25.00
N GLN A 40 -2.68 -1.53 25.23
CA GLN A 40 -1.68 -1.69 26.28
C GLN A 40 -0.27 -1.31 25.83
N MET A 41 0.12 -1.64 24.59
CA MET A 41 1.49 -1.53 24.09
C MET A 41 1.56 -1.06 22.62
N PRO A 42 1.00 0.10 22.26
CA PRO A 42 0.93 0.57 20.87
C PRO A 42 2.32 0.71 20.21
N ASP A 43 3.33 1.13 20.97
CA ASP A 43 4.70 1.35 20.47
C ASP A 43 5.43 0.07 20.07
N SER A 44 4.97 -1.11 20.54
CA SER A 44 5.52 -2.41 20.16
C SER A 44 4.60 -3.17 19.20
N ALA A 45 3.29 -3.13 19.42
CA ALA A 45 2.31 -3.82 18.61
C ALA A 45 2.21 -3.25 17.19
N VAL A 46 2.17 -1.92 17.03
CA VAL A 46 2.03 -1.28 15.72
C VAL A 46 3.23 -1.58 14.81
N PRO A 47 4.50 -1.40 15.24
CA PRO A 47 5.64 -1.74 14.39
C PRO A 47 5.67 -3.22 14.01
N LEU A 48 5.33 -4.13 14.93
CA LEU A 48 5.29 -5.57 14.66
C LEU A 48 4.29 -5.91 13.56
N VAL A 49 3.01 -5.59 13.78
CA VAL A 49 1.92 -5.97 12.88
C VAL A 49 2.09 -5.32 11.50
N PHE A 50 2.38 -4.01 11.44
CA PHE A 50 2.51 -3.33 10.15
C PHE A 50 3.76 -3.76 9.38
N ARG A 51 4.88 -4.03 10.07
CA ARG A 51 6.06 -4.61 9.41
C ARG A 51 5.75 -5.97 8.80
N LEU A 52 5.07 -6.85 9.55
CA LEU A 52 4.70 -8.19 9.07
C LEU A 52 3.74 -8.13 7.88
N LEU A 53 2.72 -7.25 7.92
CA LEU A 53 1.84 -6.99 6.77
C LEU A 53 2.63 -6.62 5.52
N GLY A 54 3.71 -5.86 5.68
CA GLY A 54 4.60 -5.48 4.57
C GLY A 54 5.44 -6.61 4.05
N GLU A 55 5.97 -7.43 4.96
CA GLU A 55 6.81 -8.58 4.62
C GLU A 55 6.02 -9.66 3.87
N THR A 56 4.77 -9.92 4.29
CA THR A 56 3.89 -10.92 3.66
C THR A 56 3.14 -10.38 2.45
N GLY A 57 2.93 -9.06 2.37
CA GLY A 57 2.10 -8.43 1.34
C GLY A 57 0.60 -8.55 1.63
N SER A 58 0.23 -8.92 2.85
CA SER A 58 -1.17 -9.05 3.28
C SER A 58 -1.74 -7.67 3.62
N HIS A 59 -3.06 -7.55 3.56
CA HIS A 59 -3.76 -6.31 3.84
C HIS A 59 -4.90 -6.59 4.82
N ALA A 60 -5.19 -5.63 5.70
CA ALA A 60 -6.31 -5.66 6.63
C ALA A 60 -6.68 -4.22 7.04
N PRO A 61 -7.94 -3.94 7.41
CA PRO A 61 -8.40 -2.61 7.81
C PRO A 61 -7.90 -2.15 9.20
N VAL A 62 -6.83 -2.75 9.73
CA VAL A 62 -6.25 -2.47 11.06
C VAL A 62 -5.68 -1.05 11.20
N ILE A 63 -5.46 -0.34 10.09
CA ILE A 63 -5.11 1.08 10.12
C ILE A 63 -6.23 1.96 10.71
N ASN A 64 -7.49 1.53 10.57
CA ASN A 64 -8.63 2.20 11.19
C ASN A 64 -8.48 2.20 12.71
N ASP A 65 -8.04 1.06 13.28
CA ASP A 65 -7.87 0.89 14.73
C ASP A 65 -6.79 1.82 15.27
N VAL A 66 -5.66 1.94 14.57
CA VAL A 66 -4.56 2.85 14.97
C VAL A 66 -5.01 4.32 14.94
N VAL A 67 -5.80 4.71 13.94
CA VAL A 67 -6.31 6.08 13.82
C VAL A 67 -7.39 6.37 14.86
N LEU A 68 -8.28 5.40 15.13
CA LEU A 68 -9.31 5.51 16.17
C LEU A 68 -8.69 5.60 17.57
N HIS A 69 -7.74 4.72 17.87
CA HIS A 69 -7.00 4.73 19.13
C HIS A 69 -6.27 6.06 19.35
N ALA A 70 -5.58 6.57 18.32
CA ALA A 70 -4.92 7.87 18.38
C ALA A 70 -5.90 9.06 18.53
N ALA A 71 -7.14 8.90 18.09
CA ALA A 71 -8.23 9.86 18.27
C ALA A 71 -8.92 9.74 19.64
N GLY A 72 -8.48 8.83 20.52
CA GLY A 72 -9.13 8.56 21.81
C GLY A 72 -10.50 7.91 21.67
N ARG A 73 -10.75 7.20 20.55
CA ARG A 73 -11.99 6.47 20.27
C ARG A 73 -11.76 4.97 20.38
N ASP A 74 -12.83 4.24 20.61
CA ASP A 74 -12.79 2.77 20.65
C ASP A 74 -12.31 2.21 19.31
N ALA A 75 -11.33 1.31 19.38
CA ALA A 75 -10.82 0.57 18.23
C ALA A 75 -11.82 -0.52 17.79
N GLY A 76 -11.71 -1.02 16.56
CA GLY A 76 -12.67 -1.96 15.96
C GLY A 76 -13.73 -1.28 15.07
N GLY A 77 -13.80 0.05 15.07
CA GLY A 77 -14.70 0.82 14.20
C GLY A 77 -14.18 0.96 12.77
N THR A 78 -15.01 1.59 11.92
CA THR A 78 -14.60 2.12 10.61
C THR A 78 -14.55 3.64 10.68
N VAL A 79 -13.57 4.23 10.01
CA VAL A 79 -13.37 5.68 10.04
C VAL A 79 -13.09 6.22 8.64
N PRO A 80 -13.70 7.36 8.24
CA PRO A 80 -13.34 8.06 7.02
C PRO A 80 -11.88 8.55 7.10
N LEU A 81 -11.02 8.04 6.24
CA LEU A 81 -9.65 8.48 6.09
C LEU A 81 -9.52 9.43 4.89
N PRO A 82 -8.73 10.51 5.02
CA PRO A 82 -8.50 11.40 3.90
C PRO A 82 -7.65 10.70 2.84
N PHE A 83 -8.07 10.86 1.59
CA PHE A 83 -7.44 10.30 0.40
C PHE A 83 -6.97 11.42 -0.54
N ALA A 84 -6.19 11.05 -1.54
CA ALA A 84 -5.65 12.01 -2.51
C ALA A 84 -6.75 12.84 -3.19
N GLY A 85 -6.42 14.09 -3.55
CA GLY A 85 -7.32 14.99 -4.26
C GLY A 85 -8.48 15.54 -3.42
N GLY A 86 -8.35 15.58 -2.09
CA GLY A 86 -9.40 16.11 -1.19
C GLY A 86 -10.61 15.19 -1.04
N SER A 87 -10.50 13.94 -1.49
CA SER A 87 -11.54 12.93 -1.32
C SER A 87 -11.33 12.16 -0.01
N TRP A 88 -12.38 11.47 0.44
CA TRP A 88 -12.34 10.67 1.66
C TRP A 88 -12.71 9.23 1.31
N VAL A 89 -12.09 8.29 2.02
CA VAL A 89 -12.33 6.86 1.84
C VAL A 89 -12.59 6.17 3.18
N VAL A 90 -13.51 5.24 3.19
CA VAL A 90 -13.72 4.31 4.30
C VAL A 90 -13.18 2.96 3.85
N TRP A 91 -12.27 2.39 4.62
CA TRP A 91 -11.89 1.00 4.45
C TRP A 91 -12.84 0.16 5.29
N GLU A 92 -13.73 -0.58 4.62
CA GLU A 92 -14.74 -1.40 5.28
C GLU A 92 -14.11 -2.70 5.82
N ARG A 93 -14.65 -3.21 6.93
CA ARG A 93 -14.27 -4.53 7.50
C ARG A 93 -15.05 -5.69 6.86
N THR A 94 -15.88 -5.39 5.88
CA THR A 94 -16.67 -6.33 5.09
C THR A 94 -16.05 -6.48 3.71
N ASP A 95 -16.08 -7.69 3.14
CA ASP A 95 -15.56 -7.99 1.79
C ASP A 95 -16.45 -7.43 0.66
N GLY A 96 -17.09 -6.28 0.88
CA GLY A 96 -17.91 -5.62 -0.11
C GLY A 96 -17.05 -5.10 -1.26
N ALA A 97 -17.23 -5.67 -2.46
CA ALA A 97 -16.62 -5.17 -3.68
C ALA A 97 -16.95 -3.68 -3.84
N THR A 98 -15.92 -2.85 -3.97
CA THR A 98 -16.11 -1.40 -4.03
C THR A 98 -15.57 -0.81 -5.33
N THR A 99 -16.19 0.29 -5.78
CA THR A 99 -15.91 1.00 -7.03
C THR A 99 -14.61 1.82 -7.04
N THR A 100 -13.66 1.53 -6.15
CA THR A 100 -12.37 2.25 -6.08
C THR A 100 -11.17 1.35 -6.35
N LEU A 101 -10.00 1.99 -6.49
CA LEU A 101 -8.72 1.45 -6.98
C LEU A 101 -8.54 -0.06 -6.79
N GLY A 102 -8.63 -0.81 -7.89
CA GLY A 102 -8.19 -2.20 -7.97
C GLY A 102 -9.27 -3.26 -7.75
N GLY A 103 -10.46 -2.93 -7.25
CA GLY A 103 -11.57 -3.88 -7.07
C GLY A 103 -11.36 -4.99 -6.02
N GLU A 104 -10.11 -5.26 -5.64
CA GLU A 104 -9.72 -6.25 -4.63
C GLU A 104 -9.76 -5.73 -3.19
N LEU A 105 -9.78 -4.40 -2.99
CA LEU A 105 -9.82 -3.80 -1.67
C LEU A 105 -11.22 -3.22 -1.36
N PRO A 106 -11.82 -3.51 -0.19
CA PRO A 106 -13.13 -2.98 0.21
C PRO A 106 -13.02 -1.52 0.67
N ILE A 107 -12.68 -0.62 -0.26
CA ILE A 107 -12.46 0.80 0.00
C ILE A 107 -13.57 1.62 -0.67
N ARG A 108 -14.41 2.28 0.12
CA ARG A 108 -15.53 3.10 -0.34
C ARG A 108 -15.25 4.59 -0.24
N ARG A 109 -15.51 5.34 -1.31
CA ARG A 109 -15.47 6.82 -1.25
C ARG A 109 -16.64 7.34 -0.43
N VAL A 110 -16.36 8.30 0.44
CA VAL A 110 -17.36 9.05 1.20
C VAL A 110 -17.22 10.55 0.95
N PRO A 111 -18.34 11.31 0.98
CA PRO A 111 -18.33 12.71 0.58
C PRO A 111 -17.52 13.62 1.51
N ASN A 112 -17.47 13.35 2.81
CA ASN A 112 -16.66 14.08 3.79
C ASN A 112 -16.37 13.21 5.03
N GLY A 113 -15.34 13.59 5.80
CA GLY A 113 -14.99 12.99 7.09
C GLY A 113 -14.61 14.06 8.12
N GLU A 114 -14.51 13.64 9.38
CA GLU A 114 -14.06 14.50 10.48
C GLU A 114 -12.51 14.61 10.48
N PRO A 115 -11.93 15.72 10.96
CA PRO A 115 -10.49 15.84 11.14
C PRO A 115 -9.96 14.77 12.12
N LEU A 116 -8.96 13.99 11.70
CA LEU A 116 -8.38 12.90 12.50
C LEU A 116 -6.88 13.12 12.73
N PRO A 117 -6.33 12.66 13.86
CA PRO A 117 -4.89 12.69 14.12
C PRO A 117 -4.16 11.62 13.27
N LEU A 118 -3.81 11.98 12.03
CA LEU A 118 -3.19 11.05 11.08
C LEU A 118 -1.72 10.70 11.39
N ALA A 119 -1.09 11.36 12.36
CA ALA A 119 0.33 11.16 12.65
C ALA A 119 0.64 9.70 13.05
N ALA A 120 -0.25 9.07 13.83
CA ALA A 120 -0.10 7.66 14.20
C ALA A 120 -0.29 6.73 12.98
N GLY A 121 -1.33 6.97 12.17
CA GLY A 121 -1.57 6.20 10.95
C GLY A 121 -0.41 6.30 9.95
N ARG A 122 0.15 7.50 9.75
CA ARG A 122 1.33 7.69 8.87
C ARG A 122 2.56 6.92 9.37
N ARG A 123 2.79 6.89 10.69
CA ARG A 123 3.88 6.09 11.28
C ARG A 123 3.67 4.59 11.06
N ALA A 124 2.44 4.11 11.25
CA ALA A 124 2.09 2.71 10.98
C ALA A 124 2.33 2.32 9.51
N LEU A 125 1.93 3.17 8.57
CA LEU A 125 2.22 2.98 7.14
C LEU A 125 3.73 3.01 6.84
N GLY A 126 4.51 3.79 7.59
CA GLY A 126 5.98 3.77 7.49
C GLY A 126 6.55 2.38 7.80
N TRP A 127 6.08 1.72 8.86
CA TRP A 127 6.47 0.34 9.18
C TRP A 127 6.05 -0.66 8.12
N TRP A 128 4.89 -0.44 7.51
CA TRP A 128 4.45 -1.24 6.37
C TRP A 128 5.43 -1.18 5.20
N LEU A 129 5.81 0.03 4.80
CA LEU A 129 6.78 0.26 3.71
C LEU A 129 8.16 -0.32 4.02
N VAL A 130 8.61 -0.26 5.27
CA VAL A 130 9.86 -0.88 5.72
C VAL A 130 9.80 -2.40 5.53
N GLY A 131 8.71 -3.04 5.96
CA GLY A 131 8.49 -4.47 5.78
C GLY A 131 8.50 -4.89 4.31
N SER A 132 7.74 -4.19 3.46
CA SER A 132 7.69 -4.47 2.02
C SER A 132 9.04 -4.27 1.32
N SER A 133 9.76 -3.22 1.68
CA SER A 133 11.09 -2.94 1.12
C SER A 133 12.09 -4.03 1.49
N ARG A 134 12.08 -4.50 2.76
CA ARG A 134 12.92 -5.63 3.20
C ARG A 134 12.59 -6.91 2.45
N ALA A 135 11.32 -7.26 2.31
CA ALA A 135 10.90 -8.44 1.55
C ALA A 135 11.35 -8.36 0.08
N MET A 136 11.23 -7.19 -0.55
CA MET A 136 11.71 -6.95 -1.90
C MET A 136 13.24 -7.15 -2.01
N LEU A 137 14.02 -6.57 -1.09
CA LEU A 137 15.47 -6.69 -1.07
C LEU A 137 15.94 -8.12 -0.82
N THR A 138 15.31 -8.84 0.12
CA THR A 138 15.62 -10.25 0.40
C THR A 138 15.33 -11.13 -0.80
N ARG A 139 14.17 -10.96 -1.45
CA ARG A 139 13.82 -11.70 -2.68
C ARG A 139 14.79 -11.40 -3.82
N ARG A 140 15.23 -10.15 -3.95
CA ARG A 140 16.24 -9.76 -4.93
C ARG A 140 17.60 -10.40 -4.64
N ALA A 141 18.02 -10.42 -3.39
CA ALA A 141 19.28 -11.00 -2.97
C ALA A 141 19.31 -12.53 -3.14
N SER A 142 18.17 -13.20 -3.03
CA SER A 142 18.06 -14.66 -3.28
C SER A 142 18.02 -15.03 -4.76
N MET A 143 18.01 -14.07 -5.68
CA MET A 143 17.98 -14.35 -7.12
C MET A 143 19.43 -14.57 -7.59
N PRO A 144 19.84 -15.82 -7.92
CA PRO A 144 21.20 -16.06 -8.40
C PRO A 144 21.40 -15.27 -9.69
N SER A 145 22.44 -14.43 -9.74
CA SER A 145 22.91 -13.88 -11.00
C SER A 145 23.28 -15.05 -11.88
N THR A 146 22.56 -15.26 -12.98
CA THR A 146 22.95 -16.18 -14.04
C THR A 146 24.29 -15.70 -14.58
N GLU A 147 25.36 -16.18 -13.96
CA GLU A 147 26.72 -16.00 -14.42
C GLU A 147 26.77 -16.60 -15.81
N SER A 148 27.02 -15.74 -16.79
CA SER A 148 27.15 -16.12 -18.20
C SER A 148 28.34 -17.07 -18.30
N ASN A 149 28.02 -18.36 -18.29
CA ASN A 149 28.98 -19.42 -18.59
C ASN A 149 29.39 -19.19 -20.04
N SER A 150 30.58 -18.60 -20.20
CA SER A 150 31.19 -18.30 -21.48
C SER A 150 31.50 -19.62 -22.15
N VAL A 151 30.57 -20.09 -22.99
CA VAL A 151 30.80 -21.22 -23.88
C VAL A 151 32.04 -20.90 -24.70
N GLY A 152 33.09 -21.68 -24.48
CA GLY A 152 34.35 -21.58 -25.19
C GLY A 152 34.11 -21.55 -26.70
N LEU A 153 34.54 -20.46 -27.34
CA LEU A 153 34.65 -20.36 -28.78
C LEU A 153 35.77 -21.33 -29.24
N SER A 154 35.38 -22.55 -29.57
CA SER A 154 36.19 -23.41 -30.44
C SER A 154 35.92 -23.01 -31.90
N PRO A 155 36.96 -22.80 -32.73
CA PRO A 155 36.80 -22.25 -34.06
C PRO A 155 36.37 -23.36 -35.02
N ARG A 156 35.12 -23.33 -35.47
CA ARG A 156 34.68 -24.13 -36.62
C ARG A 156 33.99 -23.29 -37.69
N SER A 157 34.67 -23.29 -38.84
CA SER A 157 34.12 -23.35 -40.20
C SER A 157 33.15 -22.23 -40.61
N ARG A 158 33.66 -21.35 -41.49
CA ARG A 158 32.85 -20.58 -42.44
C ARG A 158 32.06 -21.53 -43.35
N PRO A 159 30.76 -21.27 -43.58
CA PRO A 159 30.13 -21.57 -44.84
C PRO A 159 29.86 -20.27 -45.60
N SER A 160 30.42 -20.19 -46.79
CA SER A 160 29.92 -19.38 -47.89
C SER A 160 28.47 -19.75 -48.19
N GLY A 161 27.57 -18.77 -48.24
CA GLY A 161 26.17 -19.05 -48.56
C GLY A 161 25.31 -17.80 -48.50
N THR A 162 25.16 -17.18 -49.67
CA THR A 162 24.25 -16.09 -50.01
C THR A 162 22.83 -16.28 -49.48
N GLY A 163 22.28 -15.25 -48.82
CA GLY A 163 20.85 -15.25 -48.47
C GLY A 163 20.38 -14.02 -47.69
N TRP A 164 19.90 -13.00 -48.42
CA TRP A 164 18.84 -12.06 -48.04
C TRP A 164 19.08 -11.09 -46.86
N LEU A 165 19.60 -9.90 -47.20
CA LEU A 165 19.28 -8.66 -46.49
C LEU A 165 17.89 -8.18 -46.94
N LYS A 166 16.90 -8.22 -46.03
CA LYS A 166 15.74 -7.31 -46.11
C LYS A 166 15.84 -6.33 -44.93
N PRO A 167 16.05 -5.03 -45.18
CA PRO A 167 15.97 -4.02 -44.12
C PRO A 167 14.50 -3.79 -43.72
N TRP A 168 14.26 -3.84 -42.42
CA TRP A 168 13.02 -3.43 -41.78
C TRP A 168 12.80 -1.92 -41.95
N SER A 169 11.68 -1.53 -42.55
CA SER A 169 11.23 -0.13 -42.67
C SER A 169 10.25 0.22 -41.56
N PRO A 170 10.43 1.35 -40.82
CA PRO A 170 9.47 1.80 -39.82
C PRO A 170 8.41 2.71 -40.47
N SER A 171 7.17 2.22 -40.56
CA SER A 171 6.03 2.99 -41.06
C SER A 171 5.21 3.59 -39.91
N LYS A 172 5.25 4.93 -39.82
CA LYS A 172 4.17 5.85 -39.39
C LYS A 172 3.73 5.81 -37.91
N ALA A 173 4.38 6.66 -37.11
CA ALA A 173 3.78 7.24 -35.91
C ALA A 173 2.64 8.22 -36.29
N ARG A 174 1.40 7.91 -35.91
CA ARG A 174 0.29 8.87 -35.88
C ARG A 174 0.16 9.45 -34.47
N LYS A 175 0.44 10.75 -34.33
CA LYS A 175 0.11 11.55 -33.13
C LYS A 175 -1.40 11.77 -33.06
N PRO A 176 -2.07 11.57 -31.91
CA PRO A 176 -3.35 12.21 -31.63
C PRO A 176 -3.10 13.62 -31.07
N ARG A 177 -3.70 14.63 -31.70
CA ARG A 177 -3.83 16.00 -31.16
C ARG A 177 -5.01 16.01 -30.20
N CYS A 178 -4.76 16.26 -28.92
CA CYS A 178 -5.80 16.75 -28.01
C CYS A 178 -5.61 18.27 -27.84
N ARG A 179 -6.54 19.05 -28.38
CA ARG A 179 -6.78 20.44 -27.99
C ARG A 179 -7.53 20.43 -26.65
N PRO A 180 -7.11 21.18 -25.62
CA PRO A 180 -8.02 21.53 -24.53
C PRO A 180 -8.86 22.76 -24.92
N PRO A 181 -10.13 22.87 -24.50
CA PRO A 181 -10.88 24.11 -24.54
C PRO A 181 -10.41 25.05 -23.42
N ALA A 182 -10.40 26.34 -23.72
CA ALA A 182 -10.11 27.42 -22.78
C ALA A 182 -11.15 27.43 -21.64
N MET A 183 -10.68 27.41 -20.39
CA MET A 183 -11.48 27.81 -19.23
C MET A 183 -10.84 29.05 -18.59
N SER A 184 -11.65 30.10 -18.56
CA SER A 184 -11.45 31.37 -17.90
C SER A 184 -11.18 31.20 -16.40
N TRP A 185 -10.07 31.75 -15.92
CA TRP A 185 -9.60 31.73 -14.53
C TRP A 185 -10.05 32.97 -13.73
N ALA A 186 -11.32 33.36 -13.85
CA ALA A 186 -11.81 34.58 -13.20
C ALA A 186 -13.23 34.44 -12.65
N ALA A 187 -13.47 33.51 -11.72
CA ALA A 187 -14.62 33.55 -10.79
C ALA A 187 -14.55 32.42 -9.75
N CYS A 188 -13.73 32.56 -8.71
CA CYS A 188 -13.99 31.97 -7.38
C CYS A 188 -12.88 32.34 -6.40
N TRP A 189 -12.86 33.60 -5.96
CA TRP A 189 -12.15 34.02 -4.75
C TRP A 189 -13.16 34.74 -3.85
N PRO A 190 -13.41 34.25 -2.63
CA PRO A 190 -14.28 34.96 -1.69
C PRO A 190 -13.56 36.19 -1.11
N LYS A 191 -14.21 37.36 -1.20
CA LYS A 191 -13.77 38.62 -0.59
C LYS A 191 -13.72 38.51 0.94
N PRO A 192 -12.73 39.12 1.63
CA PRO A 192 -12.72 39.20 3.08
C PRO A 192 -13.83 40.14 3.59
N ARG A 193 -14.55 39.73 4.65
CA ARG A 193 -15.57 40.53 5.34
C ARG A 193 -14.92 41.66 6.17
N PRO A 194 -15.51 42.86 6.23
CA PRO A 194 -15.00 43.93 7.07
C PRO A 194 -15.28 43.68 8.57
N ALA A 195 -14.35 44.13 9.41
CA ALA A 195 -14.37 44.03 10.87
C ALA A 195 -15.52 44.82 11.50
N ARG A 196 -16.11 44.27 12.58
CA ARG A 196 -17.07 44.98 13.44
C ARG A 196 -16.32 45.93 14.40
N PRO A 197 -16.78 47.18 14.59
CA PRO A 197 -16.36 47.97 15.74
C PRO A 197 -17.08 47.50 17.03
N ARG A 198 -16.42 47.75 18.15
CA ARG A 198 -16.83 47.42 19.53
C ARG A 198 -18.04 48.20 20.00
#